data_AF-A0A1G0ZES5-F1
#
_entry.id   AF-A0A1G0ZES5-F1
#
_cell.length_a   1.000
_cell.length_b   1.000
_cell.length_c   1.000
_cell.angle_alpha   90.00
_cell.angle_beta   90.00
_cell.angle_gamma   90.00
#
_symmetry.space_group_name_H-M   'P 1'
#
loop_
_entity.id
_entity.type
_entity.pdbx_description
1 polymer ?
#
loop_
_entity_poly.entity_id
_entity_poly.type
_entity_poly.pdbx_seq_one_letter_code
_entity_poly.pdbx_strand_id
1 'polypeptide(L)'
;MIKKTQHIIKNLLLIFVLISIGFALGKYSVTKQIIQEKTNTGGDAIHVYYMHAAFRCVTCNTIEKMTKELLNSKFADGLKSGEIIFSTVNFQENEKLARQFEVISSCVVVAKEKDGNIIEYKRLDEVWTLLDKPAEFNAYLSKAIQSFLPKQEDAK
;
A
#
# COMPACT_ATOMS: atom_id res chain seq x y z
N MET A 1 59.85 24.84 11.17
CA MET A 1 58.71 24.80 10.23
C MET A 1 57.83 23.54 10.33
N ILE A 2 58.30 22.40 10.86
CA ILE A 2 57.58 21.10 10.84
C ILE A 2 56.36 21.03 11.81
N LYS A 3 56.43 21.63 13.00
CA LYS A 3 55.32 21.58 14.00
C LYS A 3 54.04 22.31 13.55
N LYS A 4 54.19 23.40 12.77
CA LYS A 4 53.04 24.18 12.26
C LYS A 4 52.27 23.37 11.21
N THR A 5 52.98 22.63 10.37
CA THR A 5 52.39 21.75 9.36
C THR A 5 51.64 20.57 9.98
N GLN A 6 52.16 19.99 11.06
CA GLN A 6 51.46 18.92 11.78
C GLN A 6 50.13 19.37 12.40
N HIS A 7 50.08 20.61 12.92
CA HIS A 7 48.85 21.17 13.46
C HIS A 7 47.81 21.45 12.36
N ILE A 8 48.24 21.94 11.20
CA ILE A 8 47.38 22.17 10.04
C ILE A 8 46.81 20.85 9.50
N ILE A 9 47.66 19.83 9.35
CA ILE A 9 47.23 18.50 8.86
C ILE A 9 46.25 17.86 9.85
N LYS A 10 46.51 17.93 11.16
CA LYS A 10 45.62 17.39 12.19
C LYS A 10 44.24 18.08 12.19
N ASN A 11 44.21 19.42 12.05
CA ASN A 11 42.96 20.17 11.99
C ASN A 11 42.17 19.88 10.70
N LEU A 12 42.87 19.69 9.56
CA LEU A 12 42.24 19.30 8.30
C LEU A 12 41.63 17.89 8.37
N LEU A 13 42.33 16.96 9.01
CA LEU A 13 41.86 15.58 9.20
C LEU A 13 40.63 15.54 10.11
N LEU A 14 40.61 16.34 11.18
CA LEU A 14 39.45 16.48 12.07
C LEU A 14 38.21 17.05 11.35
N ILE A 15 38.40 18.05 10.48
CA ILE A 15 37.30 18.62 9.68
C ILE A 15 36.74 17.56 8.71
N PHE A 16 37.59 16.78 8.06
CA PHE A 16 37.14 15.73 7.13
C PHE A 16 36.35 14.61 7.84
N VAL A 17 36.75 14.24 9.06
CA VAL A 17 36.00 13.29 9.89
C VAL A 17 34.63 13.84 10.29
N LEU A 18 34.54 15.12 10.67
CA LEU A 18 33.27 15.76 11.03
C LEU A 18 32.31 15.87 9.84
N ILE A 19 32.83 16.17 8.64
CA ILE A 19 32.01 16.26 7.40
C ILE A 19 31.49 14.88 7.01
N SER A 20 32.30 13.82 7.10
CA SER A 20 31.86 12.46 6.74
C SER A 20 30.81 11.91 7.71
N ILE A 21 30.97 12.17 9.02
CA ILE A 21 29.95 11.83 10.03
C ILE A 21 28.66 12.63 9.78
N GLY A 22 28.76 13.93 9.49
CA GLY A 22 27.61 14.77 9.15
C GLY A 22 26.85 14.26 7.92
N PHE A 23 27.57 13.82 6.89
CA PHE A 23 26.97 13.27 5.66
C PHE A 23 26.29 11.91 5.89
N ALA A 24 26.89 11.05 6.74
CA ALA A 24 26.32 9.75 7.10
C ALA A 24 25.05 9.88 7.96
N LEU A 25 25.05 10.79 8.95
CA LEU A 25 23.89 11.07 9.80
C LEU A 25 22.77 11.79 9.03
N GLY A 26 23.13 12.68 8.08
CA GLY A 26 22.18 13.35 7.20
C GLY A 26 21.41 12.38 6.30
N LYS A 27 22.10 11.42 5.66
CA LYS A 27 21.45 10.37 4.86
C LYS A 27 20.53 9.48 5.69
N TYR A 28 20.89 9.20 6.94
CA TYR A 28 20.05 8.39 7.84
C TYR A 28 18.72 9.06 8.19
N SER A 29 18.73 10.39 8.35
CA SER A 29 17.53 11.16 8.69
C SER A 29 16.58 11.31 7.50
N VAL A 30 17.13 11.49 6.28
CA VAL A 30 16.34 11.58 5.04
C VAL A 30 15.64 10.25 4.72
N THR A 31 16.31 9.11 4.83
CA THR A 31 15.69 7.78 4.59
C THR A 31 14.59 7.47 5.60
N LYS A 32 14.75 7.87 6.88
CA LYS A 32 13.70 7.69 7.90
C LYS A 32 12.48 8.59 7.65
N GLN A 33 12.68 9.79 7.12
CA GLN A 33 11.58 10.70 6.76
C GLN A 33 10.87 10.27 5.46
N ILE A 34 11.57 9.75 4.46
CA ILE A 34 10.94 9.24 3.22
C ILE A 34 10.05 8.00 3.49
N ILE A 35 10.40 7.18 4.47
CA ILE A 35 9.54 6.06 4.91
C ILE A 35 8.37 6.55 5.79
N GLN A 36 8.45 7.75 6.36
CA GLN A 36 7.40 8.38 7.17
C GLN A 36 6.51 9.37 6.41
N GLU A 37 6.55 9.38 5.07
CA GLU A 37 5.48 9.92 4.22
C GLU A 37 4.45 8.85 3.82
N LYS A 38 4.30 7.77 4.61
CA LYS A 38 3.03 7.04 4.61
C LYS A 38 2.02 7.96 5.28
N THR A 39 1.15 8.57 4.48
CA THR A 39 0.01 9.38 4.88
C THR A 39 -0.51 8.95 6.26
N ASN A 40 -0.31 9.80 7.26
CA ASN A 40 -0.96 9.68 8.57
C ASN A 40 -2.46 9.98 8.41
N THR A 41 -3.18 9.10 7.73
CA THR A 41 -4.57 8.78 8.07
C THR A 41 -4.47 7.74 9.17
N GLY A 42 -4.21 8.19 10.40
CA GLY A 42 -4.13 7.34 11.60
C GLY A 42 -5.49 6.79 12.00
N GLY A 43 -6.15 6.08 11.10
CA GLY A 43 -7.41 5.38 11.30
C GLY A 43 -7.35 4.02 10.62
N ASP A 44 -8.05 3.06 11.21
CA ASP A 44 -8.27 1.74 10.60
C ASP A 44 -8.96 1.94 9.24
N ALA A 45 -8.44 1.29 8.20
CA ALA A 45 -8.96 1.43 6.84
C ALA A 45 -9.05 0.08 6.12
N ILE A 46 -10.02 -0.04 5.22
CA ILE A 46 -10.19 -1.22 4.38
C ILE A 46 -9.61 -0.93 3.00
N HIS A 47 -8.56 -1.64 2.64
CA HIS A 47 -7.96 -1.55 1.33
C HIS A 47 -8.60 -2.56 0.37
N VAL A 48 -8.99 -2.08 -0.81
CA VAL A 48 -9.40 -2.92 -1.92
C VAL A 48 -8.36 -2.78 -3.02
N TYR A 49 -7.53 -3.80 -3.18
CA TYR A 49 -6.49 -3.83 -4.20
C TYR A 49 -6.98 -4.56 -5.43
N TYR A 50 -6.75 -3.98 -6.61
CA TYR A 50 -6.68 -4.76 -7.84
C TYR A 50 -5.22 -5.06 -8.15
N MET A 51 -4.81 -6.30 -7.88
CA MET A 51 -3.46 -6.79 -8.15
C MET A 51 -3.40 -7.26 -9.60
N HIS A 52 -2.43 -6.77 -10.37
CA HIS A 52 -2.28 -7.13 -11.78
C HIS A 52 -0.82 -7.38 -12.16
N ALA A 53 -0.60 -8.14 -13.24
CA ALA A 53 0.72 -8.24 -13.86
C ALA A 53 1.01 -7.00 -14.73
N ALA A 54 2.26 -6.80 -15.14
CA ALA A 54 2.65 -5.74 -16.06
C ALA A 54 1.87 -5.81 -17.38
N PHE A 55 1.66 -7.02 -17.90
CA PHE A 55 0.79 -7.26 -19.04
C PHE A 55 -0.67 -7.40 -18.58
N ARG A 56 -1.57 -6.60 -19.19
CA ARG A 56 -2.99 -6.57 -18.84
C ARG A 56 -3.84 -6.93 -20.05
N CYS A 57 -4.58 -8.02 -19.96
CA CYS A 57 -5.52 -8.43 -21.01
C CYS A 57 -6.89 -7.74 -20.84
N VAL A 58 -7.78 -7.93 -21.81
CA VAL A 58 -9.16 -7.40 -21.78
C VAL A 58 -9.88 -7.84 -20.50
N THR A 59 -9.70 -9.09 -20.08
CA THR A 59 -10.28 -9.62 -18.84
C THR A 59 -9.76 -8.90 -17.61
N CYS A 60 -8.45 -8.66 -17.51
CA CYS A 60 -7.87 -7.88 -16.40
C CYS A 60 -8.54 -6.50 -16.28
N ASN A 61 -8.62 -5.79 -17.41
CA ASN A 61 -9.24 -4.46 -17.45
C ASN A 61 -10.74 -4.52 -17.11
N THR A 62 -11.42 -5.61 -17.46
CA THR A 62 -12.84 -5.82 -17.14
C THR A 62 -13.05 -6.01 -15.64
N ILE A 63 -12.24 -6.84 -14.98
CA ILE A 63 -12.31 -7.06 -13.53
C ILE A 63 -12.05 -5.75 -12.78
N GLU A 64 -11.03 -4.99 -13.19
CA GLU A 64 -10.74 -3.68 -12.59
C GLU A 64 -11.92 -2.73 -12.74
N LYS A 65 -12.50 -2.64 -13.94
CA LYS A 65 -13.63 -1.77 -14.22
C LYS A 65 -14.85 -2.14 -13.36
N MET A 66 -15.24 -3.41 -13.33
CA MET A 66 -16.37 -3.88 -12.53
C MET A 66 -16.15 -3.61 -11.03
N THR A 67 -14.92 -3.80 -10.55
CA THR A 67 -14.53 -3.48 -9.17
C THR A 67 -14.72 -1.99 -8.87
N LYS A 68 -14.21 -1.10 -9.73
CA LYS A 68 -14.37 0.35 -9.58
C LYS A 68 -15.84 0.78 -9.63
N GLU A 69 -16.63 0.21 -10.54
CA GLU A 69 -18.06 0.51 -10.68
C GLU A 69 -18.83 0.10 -9.41
N LEU A 70 -18.52 -1.06 -8.84
CA LEU A 70 -19.12 -1.47 -7.57
C LEU A 70 -18.75 -0.52 -6.43
N LEU A 71 -17.47 -0.18 -6.29
CA LEU A 71 -17.00 0.69 -5.23
C LEU A 71 -17.63 2.08 -5.33
N ASN A 72 -17.68 2.66 -6.53
CA ASN A 72 -18.28 3.96 -6.77
C ASN A 72 -19.80 3.98 -6.60
N SER A 73 -20.49 2.84 -6.74
CA SER A 73 -21.95 2.78 -6.61
C SER A 73 -22.42 2.43 -5.21
N LYS A 74 -21.78 1.46 -4.53
CA LYS A 74 -22.22 0.95 -3.22
C LYS A 74 -21.38 1.42 -2.03
N PHE A 75 -20.13 1.81 -2.29
CA PHE A 75 -19.16 2.15 -1.25
C PHE A 75 -18.62 3.57 -1.42
N ALA A 76 -19.34 4.43 -2.14
CA ALA A 76 -18.94 5.79 -2.44
C ALA A 76 -18.63 6.62 -1.19
N ASP A 77 -19.43 6.45 -0.13
CA ASP A 77 -19.23 7.22 1.09
C ASP A 77 -18.02 6.72 1.89
N GLY A 78 -17.77 5.41 1.89
CA GLY A 78 -16.54 4.83 2.45
C GLY A 78 -15.28 5.26 1.69
N LEU A 79 -15.37 5.39 0.36
CA LEU A 79 -14.29 5.95 -0.46
C LEU A 79 -14.04 7.43 -0.14
N LYS A 80 -15.09 8.23 0.04
CA LYS A 80 -14.97 9.66 0.36
C LYS A 80 -14.45 9.90 1.77
N SER A 81 -14.85 9.07 2.74
CA SER A 81 -14.41 9.19 4.14
C SER A 81 -12.99 8.68 4.37
N GLY A 82 -12.45 7.90 3.42
CA GLY A 82 -11.16 7.21 3.57
C GLY A 82 -11.26 5.91 4.36
N GLU A 83 -12.45 5.46 4.74
CA GLU A 83 -12.69 4.14 5.33
C GLU A 83 -12.36 3.02 4.34
N ILE A 84 -12.61 3.24 3.04
CA ILE A 84 -12.23 2.33 1.97
C ILE A 84 -11.23 3.02 1.04
N ILE A 85 -10.11 2.35 0.75
CA ILE A 85 -9.06 2.83 -0.14
C ILE A 85 -8.90 1.84 -1.30
N PHE A 86 -9.19 2.29 -2.53
CA PHE A 86 -8.96 1.49 -3.72
C PHE A 86 -7.59 1.76 -4.33
N SER A 87 -6.83 0.71 -4.61
CA SER A 87 -5.50 0.80 -5.21
C SER A 87 -5.32 -0.23 -6.33
N THR A 88 -4.72 0.20 -7.44
CA THR A 88 -4.30 -0.70 -8.52
C THR A 88 -2.80 -0.93 -8.41
N VAL A 89 -2.37 -2.18 -8.31
CA VAL A 89 -0.98 -2.53 -7.96
C VAL A 89 -0.43 -3.56 -8.94
N ASN A 90 0.70 -3.24 -9.57
CA ASN A 90 1.49 -4.22 -10.30
C ASN A 90 2.20 -5.14 -9.29
N PHE A 91 1.77 -6.40 -9.18
CA PHE A 91 2.33 -7.33 -8.20
C PHE A 91 3.78 -7.74 -8.54
N GLN A 92 4.21 -7.57 -9.79
CA GLN A 92 5.58 -7.87 -10.21
C GLN A 92 6.56 -6.77 -9.79
N GLU A 93 6.08 -5.54 -9.61
CA GLU A 93 6.87 -4.42 -9.10
C GLU A 93 6.79 -4.31 -7.57
N ASN A 94 5.67 -4.72 -6.99
CA ASN A 94 5.45 -4.69 -5.54
C ASN A 94 5.55 -6.09 -4.92
N GLU A 95 6.76 -6.65 -4.92
CA GLU A 95 6.99 -8.02 -4.43
C GLU A 95 6.60 -8.20 -2.95
N LYS A 96 6.68 -7.13 -2.13
CA LYS A 96 6.30 -7.18 -0.72
C LYS A 96 4.80 -7.48 -0.58
N LEU A 97 3.94 -6.73 -1.27
CA LEU A 97 2.49 -6.99 -1.25
C LEU A 97 2.15 -8.31 -1.93
N ALA A 98 2.83 -8.64 -3.04
CA ALA A 98 2.61 -9.91 -3.73
C ALA A 98 2.88 -11.11 -2.81
N ARG A 99 3.99 -11.10 -2.07
CA ARG A 99 4.30 -12.14 -1.07
C ARG A 99 3.33 -12.14 0.10
N GLN A 100 2.96 -10.96 0.61
CA GLN A 100 2.06 -10.83 1.75
C GLN A 100 0.65 -11.37 1.46
N PHE A 101 0.14 -11.18 0.25
CA PHE A 101 -1.18 -11.64 -0.19
C PHE A 101 -1.13 -12.95 -0.99
N GLU A 102 0.05 -13.56 -1.09
CA GLU A 102 0.31 -14.78 -1.85
C GLU A 102 -0.20 -14.70 -3.31
N VAL A 103 -0.01 -13.55 -3.94
CA VAL A 103 -0.50 -13.24 -5.29
C VAL A 103 0.46 -13.81 -6.33
N ILE A 104 -0.04 -14.74 -7.13
CA ILE A 104 0.66 -15.33 -8.27
C ILE A 104 0.05 -14.97 -9.62
N SER A 105 -1.15 -14.37 -9.61
CA SER A 105 -1.91 -13.95 -10.80
C SER A 105 -2.81 -12.75 -10.47
N SER A 106 -3.36 -12.08 -11.49
CA SER A 106 -4.19 -10.90 -11.25
C SER A 106 -5.45 -11.27 -10.44
N CYS A 107 -5.82 -10.48 -9.45
CA CYS A 107 -6.95 -10.75 -8.56
C CYS A 107 -7.37 -9.48 -7.81
N VAL A 108 -8.50 -9.56 -7.12
CA VAL A 108 -8.90 -8.53 -6.14
C VAL A 108 -8.53 -9.02 -4.75
N VAL A 109 -7.98 -8.13 -3.91
CA VAL A 109 -7.70 -8.39 -2.50
C VAL A 109 -8.41 -7.36 -1.65
N VAL A 110 -9.13 -7.80 -0.62
CA VAL A 110 -9.67 -6.93 0.43
C VAL A 110 -8.79 -7.12 1.66
N ALA A 111 -8.30 -6.04 2.27
CA ALA A 111 -7.41 -6.10 3.41
C ALA A 111 -7.79 -5.05 4.46
N LYS A 112 -7.64 -5.39 5.74
CA LYS A 112 -7.84 -4.47 6.86
C LYS A 112 -6.50 -3.96 7.33
N GLU A 113 -6.31 -2.65 7.26
CA GLU A 113 -5.20 -1.94 7.88
C GLU A 113 -5.59 -1.47 9.29
N LYS A 114 -4.70 -1.69 10.24
CA LYS A 114 -4.74 -1.15 11.60
C LYS A 114 -3.35 -0.71 12.01
N ASP A 115 -3.23 0.51 12.53
CA ASP A 115 -1.95 1.10 12.94
C ASP A 115 -0.85 0.99 11.87
N GLY A 116 -1.20 1.19 10.60
CA GLY A 116 -0.26 1.12 9.48
C GLY A 116 0.07 -0.29 8.98
N ASN A 117 -0.46 -1.33 9.62
CA ASN A 117 -0.18 -2.74 9.32
C ASN A 117 -1.44 -3.46 8.84
N ILE A 118 -1.30 -4.33 7.83
CA ILE A 118 -2.40 -5.21 7.45
C ILE A 118 -2.52 -6.33 8.49
N ILE A 119 -3.69 -6.40 9.13
CA ILE A 119 -3.98 -7.40 10.17
C ILE A 119 -4.82 -8.57 9.66
N GLU A 120 -5.54 -8.37 8.55
CA GLU A 120 -6.41 -9.36 7.94
C GLU A 120 -6.50 -9.10 6.44
N TYR A 121 -6.59 -10.15 5.63
CA TYR A 121 -6.86 -10.00 4.20
C TYR A 121 -7.63 -11.19 3.65
N LYS A 122 -8.27 -10.98 2.51
CA LYS A 122 -8.94 -12.01 1.72
C LYS A 122 -8.67 -11.77 0.24
N ARG A 123 -8.09 -12.77 -0.41
CA ARG A 123 -7.96 -12.81 -1.87
C ARG A 123 -9.26 -13.34 -2.48
N LEU A 124 -9.70 -12.68 -3.54
CA LEU A 124 -10.98 -12.93 -4.21
C LEU A 124 -10.70 -13.54 -5.58
N ASP A 125 -10.22 -14.78 -5.59
CA ASP A 125 -9.84 -15.49 -6.83
C ASP A 125 -11.06 -15.86 -7.69
N GLU A 126 -12.27 -15.95 -7.12
CA GLU A 126 -13.49 -16.30 -7.85
C GLU A 126 -13.98 -15.18 -8.79
N VAL A 127 -13.40 -13.98 -8.74
CA VAL A 127 -13.77 -12.89 -9.66
C VAL A 127 -13.64 -13.26 -11.14
N TRP A 128 -12.73 -14.20 -11.46
CA TRP A 128 -12.52 -14.69 -12.82
C TRP A 128 -13.68 -15.53 -13.35
N THR A 129 -14.43 -16.20 -12.47
CA THR A 129 -15.54 -17.08 -12.87
C THR A 129 -16.88 -16.35 -12.93
N LEU A 130 -16.90 -15.06 -12.58
CA LEU A 130 -18.11 -14.23 -12.45
C LEU A 130 -18.18 -13.09 -13.47
N LEU A 131 -17.30 -13.08 -14.47
CA LEU A 131 -17.17 -12.01 -15.48
C LEU A 131 -18.45 -11.80 -16.30
N ASP A 132 -19.13 -12.89 -16.64
CA ASP A 132 -20.39 -12.91 -17.40
C ASP A 132 -21.62 -12.75 -16.48
N LYS A 133 -21.40 -12.62 -15.17
CA LYS A 133 -22.47 -12.54 -14.16
C LYS A 133 -22.26 -11.32 -13.24
N PRO A 134 -22.51 -10.09 -13.74
CA PRO A 134 -22.24 -8.87 -12.99
C PRO A 134 -22.92 -8.81 -11.61
N ALA A 135 -24.13 -9.36 -11.49
CA ALA A 135 -24.84 -9.42 -10.21
C ALA A 135 -24.13 -10.32 -9.18
N GLU A 136 -23.67 -11.50 -9.60
CA GLU A 136 -22.93 -12.44 -8.75
C GLU A 136 -21.54 -11.89 -8.40
N PHE A 137 -20.83 -11.29 -9.37
CA PHE A 137 -19.58 -10.58 -9.14
C PHE A 137 -19.75 -9.50 -8.06
N ASN A 138 -20.77 -8.65 -8.23
CA ASN A 138 -21.03 -7.56 -7.31
C ASN A 138 -21.41 -8.06 -5.92
N ALA A 139 -22.21 -9.12 -5.83
CA ALA A 139 -22.59 -9.73 -4.55
C ALA A 139 -21.38 -10.34 -3.83
N TYR A 140 -20.55 -11.09 -4.55
CA TYR A 140 -19.34 -11.71 -4.02
C TYR A 140 -18.37 -10.67 -3.45
N LEU A 141 -18.06 -9.63 -4.23
CA LEU A 141 -17.16 -8.57 -3.81
C LEU A 141 -17.76 -7.70 -2.69
N SER A 142 -19.06 -7.37 -2.76
CA SER A 142 -19.74 -6.62 -1.69
C SER A 142 -19.68 -7.37 -0.36
N LYS A 143 -19.97 -8.68 -0.39
CA LYS A 143 -19.94 -9.53 0.81
C LYS A 143 -18.55 -9.56 1.44
N ALA A 144 -17.50 -9.65 0.61
CA ALA A 144 -16.13 -9.61 1.08
C ALA A 144 -15.77 -8.25 1.70
N ILE A 145 -16.13 -7.12 1.08
CA ILE A 145 -15.86 -5.80 1.66
C ILE A 145 -16.62 -5.62 2.97
N GLN A 146 -17.90 -5.98 3.01
CA GLN A 146 -18.75 -5.86 4.19
C GLN A 146 -18.28 -6.71 5.38
N SER A 147 -17.64 -7.86 5.14
CA SER A 147 -17.10 -8.66 6.24
C SER A 147 -15.89 -8.03 6.92
N PHE A 148 -15.24 -7.05 6.27
CA PHE A 148 -14.08 -6.33 6.78
C PHE A 148 -14.45 -5.00 7.45
N LEU A 149 -15.58 -4.41 7.05
CA LEU A 149 -16.11 -3.19 7.66
C LEU A 149 -16.44 -3.44 9.14
N PRO A 150 -16.24 -2.45 10.02
CA PRO A 150 -16.70 -2.53 11.38
C PRO A 150 -18.20 -2.80 11.37
N LYS A 151 -18.63 -3.80 12.16
CA LYS A 151 -20.06 -4.01 12.40
C LYS A 151 -20.58 -2.69 12.99
N GLN A 152 -21.50 -2.04 12.29
CA GLN A 152 -22.25 -0.93 12.86
C GLN A 152 -22.97 -1.54 14.07
N GLU A 153 -22.49 -1.20 15.26
CA GLU A 153 -23.18 -1.53 16.50
C GLU A 153 -24.36 -0.58 16.52
N ASP A 154 -25.51 -1.07 16.04
CA ASP A 154 -26.75 -0.31 15.94
C ASP A 154 -27.00 0.36 17.30
N ALA A 155 -26.83 1.68 17.33
CA ALA A 155 -27.16 2.48 18.48
C ALA A 155 -28.68 2.41 18.69
N LYS A 156 -29.09 1.50 19.57
CA LYS A 156 -30.31 1.48 20.40
C LYS A 156 -31.61 1.98 19.76
#